data_AF-A0A1G7PJD8-F1
#
_entry.id   AF-A0A1G7PJD8-F1
#
_cell.length_a   1.000
_cell.length_b   1.000
_cell.length_c   1.000
_cell.angle_alpha   90.00
_cell.angle_beta   90.00
_cell.angle_gamma   90.00
#
_symmetry.space_group_name_H-M   'P 1'
#
loop_
_entity.id
_entity.type
_entity.pdbx_description
1 polymer ?
#
loop_
_entity_poly.entity_id
_entity_poly.type
_entity_poly.pdbx_seq_one_letter_code
_entity_poly.pdbx_strand_id
1 'polypeptide(L)'
;MMKITSIMFKKANRQQEKLPGVIAIANIEIENAIVIRDVLFGKYPDDNDKYFLRFPRRKSQIGFYLVAYCVSKEIHEQVIAQVIDAWQRIDTNEFEQEGKTVVDMT
;
A
#
# COMPACT_ATOMS: atom_id res chain seq x y z
N MET A 1 17.21 -11.09 1.12
CA MET A 1 16.13 -10.46 0.33
C MET A 1 14.92 -10.37 1.26
N MET A 2 14.24 -9.23 1.31
CA MET A 2 13.10 -9.04 2.23
C MET A 2 11.85 -9.71 1.66
N LYS A 3 11.23 -10.65 2.38
CA LYS A 3 10.01 -11.34 1.97
C LYS A 3 8.78 -10.62 2.53
N ILE A 4 7.87 -10.18 1.66
CA ILE A 4 6.51 -9.81 2.06
C ILE A 4 5.73 -11.10 2.23
N THR A 5 5.11 -11.29 3.39
CA THR A 5 4.38 -12.51 3.74
C THR A 5 2.89 -12.37 3.45
N SER A 6 2.30 -11.23 3.80
CA SER A 6 0.90 -10.97 3.52
C SER A 6 0.66 -9.49 3.29
N ILE A 7 -0.39 -9.18 2.53
CA ILE A 7 -0.84 -7.80 2.32
C ILE A 7 -2.34 -7.74 2.58
N MET A 8 -2.75 -6.88 3.52
CA MET A 8 -4.14 -6.52 3.72
C MET A 8 -4.42 -5.21 3.00
N PHE A 9 -5.38 -5.21 2.08
CA PHE A 9 -5.93 -3.98 1.50
C PHE A 9 -7.21 -3.60 2.23
N LYS A 10 -7.39 -2.30 2.43
CA LYS A 10 -8.61 -1.68 2.90
C LYS A 10 -8.98 -0.55 1.95
N LYS A 11 -10.26 -0.42 1.61
CA LYS A 11 -10.76 0.67 0.77
C LYS A 11 -10.38 2.01 1.39
N ALA A 12 -9.85 2.93 0.57
CA ALA A 12 -9.53 4.27 1.04
C ALA A 12 -10.84 5.01 1.39
N ASN A 13 -10.82 5.77 2.49
CA ASN A 13 -11.99 6.58 2.88
C ASN A 13 -11.99 7.91 2.09
N ARG A 14 -13.17 8.55 1.94
CA ARG A 14 -13.34 9.88 1.29
C ARG A 14 -12.36 10.98 1.70
N GLN A 15 -11.80 10.93 2.92
CA GLN A 15 -10.79 11.90 3.37
C GLN A 15 -9.39 11.63 2.81
N GLN A 16 -9.07 10.38 2.49
CA GLN A 16 -7.81 9.95 1.87
C GLN A 16 -7.86 10.02 0.34
N GLU A 17 -9.06 9.96 -0.25
CA GLU A 17 -9.32 10.31 -1.66
C GLU A 17 -8.92 11.76 -2.02
N LYS A 18 -8.69 12.62 -1.01
CA LYS A 18 -8.10 13.97 -1.23
C LYS A 18 -6.71 13.93 -1.88
N LEU A 19 -6.03 12.78 -1.81
CA LEU A 19 -4.87 12.49 -2.64
C LEU A 19 -5.36 11.84 -3.94
N PRO A 20 -5.31 12.55 -5.08
CA PRO A 20 -5.74 12.00 -6.36
C PRO A 20 -5.06 10.65 -6.64
N GLY A 21 -5.87 9.67 -7.04
CA GLY A 21 -5.38 8.36 -7.44
C GLY A 21 -5.20 7.33 -6.33
N VAL A 22 -5.39 7.67 -5.05
CA VAL A 22 -5.40 6.65 -3.97
C VAL A 22 -6.65 5.77 -4.09
N ILE A 23 -6.46 4.46 -4.10
CA ILE A 23 -7.52 3.45 -4.26
C ILE A 23 -7.70 2.64 -2.97
N ALA A 24 -6.59 2.33 -2.29
CA ALA A 24 -6.60 1.52 -1.08
C ALA A 24 -5.53 1.96 -0.07
N ILE A 25 -5.70 1.51 1.18
CA ILE A 25 -4.68 1.47 2.21
C ILE A 25 -4.18 0.02 2.28
N ALA A 26 -2.88 -0.18 2.14
CA ALA A 26 -2.21 -1.45 2.35
C ALA A 26 -1.57 -1.52 3.75
N ASN A 27 -1.75 -2.64 4.42
CA ASN A 27 -0.90 -3.07 5.53
C ASN A 27 -0.03 -4.23 5.02
N ILE A 28 1.28 -4.06 5.09
CA ILE A 28 2.27 -4.97 4.48
C ILE A 28 2.98 -5.71 5.61
N GLU A 29 2.85 -7.03 5.65
CA GLU A 29 3.58 -7.89 6.58
C GLU A 29 4.87 -8.40 5.95
N ILE A 30 5.97 -8.30 6.70
CA ILE A 30 7.31 -8.66 6.28
C ILE A 30 7.83 -9.75 7.20
N GLU A 31 8.32 -10.84 6.62
CA GLU A 31 8.96 -11.97 7.30
C GLU A 31 8.14 -12.57 8.45
N ASN A 32 6.79 -12.57 8.37
CA ASN A 32 5.88 -12.95 9.46
C ASN A 32 6.15 -12.22 10.80
N ALA A 33 6.81 -11.06 10.77
CA ALA A 33 7.38 -10.44 11.96
C ALA A 33 7.00 -8.97 12.12
N ILE A 34 6.97 -8.22 11.02
CA ILE A 34 6.77 -6.76 11.05
C ILE A 34 5.62 -6.39 10.14
N VAL A 35 4.66 -5.59 10.64
CA VAL A 35 3.58 -5.03 9.82
C VAL A 35 3.76 -3.53 9.66
N ILE A 36 3.95 -3.07 8.43
CA ILE A 36 3.89 -1.65 8.07
C ILE A 36 2.44 -1.31 7.76
N ARG A 37 1.82 -0.49 8.60
CA ARG A 37 0.42 -0.07 8.44
C ARG A 37 0.29 1.26 7.70
N ASP A 38 -0.90 1.51 7.18
CA ASP A 38 -1.30 2.80 6.60
C ASP A 38 -0.45 3.22 5.38
N VAL A 39 -0.01 2.24 4.57
CA VAL A 39 0.64 2.52 3.28
C VAL A 39 -0.45 2.87 2.27
N LEU A 40 -0.36 4.03 1.62
CA LEU A 40 -1.33 4.40 0.60
C LEU A 40 -0.94 3.75 -0.73
N PHE A 41 -1.90 3.08 -1.36
CA PHE A 41 -1.76 2.46 -2.67
C PHE A 41 -2.71 3.13 -3.67
N GLY A 42 -2.20 3.42 -4.86
CA GLY A 42 -2.96 4.15 -5.86
C GLY A 42 -2.37 4.09 -7.27
N LYS A 43 -3.10 4.69 -8.21
CA LYS A 43 -2.70 4.90 -9.61
C LYS A 43 -2.38 6.36 -9.86
N TYR A 44 -1.41 6.64 -10.72
CA TYR A 44 -1.15 8.02 -11.13
C TYR A 44 -2.34 8.55 -11.96
N PRO A 45 -2.89 9.75 -11.64
CA PRO A 45 -4.02 10.31 -12.38
C PRO A 45 -3.77 10.47 -13.88
N ASP A 46 -2.52 10.75 -14.25
CA ASP A 46 -2.09 10.99 -15.64
C ASP A 46 -1.60 9.71 -16.34
N ASP A 47 -1.51 8.58 -15.62
CA ASP A 47 -1.01 7.31 -16.13
C ASP A 47 -1.64 6.14 -15.35
N ASN A 48 -2.78 5.65 -15.87
CA ASN A 48 -3.57 4.60 -15.24
C ASN A 48 -2.88 3.23 -15.20
N ASP A 49 -1.77 3.05 -15.93
CA ASP A 49 -0.98 1.83 -15.93
C ASP A 49 0.14 1.86 -14.89
N LYS A 50 0.43 3.04 -14.32
CA LYS A 50 1.41 3.20 -13.25
C LYS A 50 0.74 3.30 -11.88
N TYR A 51 1.18 2.42 -10.98
CA TYR A 51 0.83 2.47 -9.57
C TYR A 51 1.89 3.21 -8.76
N PHE A 52 1.51 3.64 -7.56
CA PHE A 52 2.41 4.20 -6.57
C PHE A 52 2.14 3.65 -5.17
N LEU A 53 3.17 3.72 -4.32
CA LEU A 53 3.07 3.55 -2.88
C LEU A 53 3.52 4.81 -2.16
N ARG A 54 2.75 5.25 -1.16
CA ARG A 54 3.20 6.26 -0.20
C ARG A 54 3.23 5.66 1.19
N PHE A 55 4.44 5.56 1.73
CA PHE A 55 4.67 5.08 3.09
C PHE A 55 4.06 6.01 4.15
N PRO A 56 3.68 5.46 5.31
CA PRO A 56 3.01 6.19 6.37
C PRO A 56 3.82 7.39 6.84
N ARG A 57 3.11 8.51 7.04
CA ARG A 57 3.65 9.75 7.61
C ARG A 57 2.85 10.14 8.83
N ARG A 58 3.52 10.74 9.82
CA ARG A 58 2.86 11.30 11.00
C ARG A 58 3.10 12.79 11.11
N LYS A 59 2.09 13.51 11.58
CA LYS A 59 2.19 14.93 11.90
C LYS A 59 2.80 15.09 13.29
N SER A 60 3.78 15.95 13.40
CA SER A 60 4.38 16.45 14.63
C SER A 60 4.13 17.96 14.73
N GLN A 61 4.59 18.59 15.82
CA GLN A 61 4.53 20.04 15.99
C GLN A 61 5.33 20.80 14.91
N ILE A 62 6.40 20.20 14.38
CA ILE A 62 7.30 20.82 13.41
C ILE A 62 6.96 20.47 11.94
N GLY A 63 5.96 19.61 11.71
CA GLY A 63 5.58 19.16 10.37
C GLY A 63 5.43 17.64 10.28
N PHE A 64 5.50 17.11 9.06
CA PHE A 64 5.33 15.67 8.82
C PHE A 64 6.67 14.94 8.78
N TYR A 65 6.73 13.73 9.36
CA TYR A 65 7.88 12.84 9.27
C TYR A 65 7.47 11.45 8.75
N LEU A 66 8.41 10.73 8.15
CA LEU A 66 8.22 9.36 7.67
C LEU A 66 8.25 8.40 8.87
N VAL A 67 7.26 7.52 8.95
CA VAL A 67 7.21 6.44 9.96
C VAL A 67 7.95 5.20 9.46
N ALA A 68 7.88 4.96 8.15
CA ALA A 68 8.59 3.89 7.46
C ALA A 68 9.05 4.40 6.09
N TYR A 69 10.13 3.82 5.56
CA TYR A 69 10.60 4.07 4.21
C TYR A 69 11.50 2.93 3.72
N CYS A 70 11.54 2.70 2.41
CA CYS A 70 12.54 1.83 1.80
C CYS A 70 13.87 2.58 1.71
N VAL A 71 14.94 1.99 2.22
CA VAL A 71 16.27 2.62 2.24
C VAL A 71 16.93 2.71 0.86
N SER A 72 16.56 1.81 -0.07
CA SER A 72 17.07 1.79 -1.44
C SER A 72 15.94 1.78 -2.46
N LYS A 73 16.25 2.26 -3.67
CA LYS A 73 15.36 2.20 -4.82
C LYS A 73 14.98 0.76 -5.17
N GLU A 74 15.94 -0.16 -5.11
CA GLU A 74 15.71 -1.59 -5.37
C GLU A 74 14.67 -2.19 -4.42
N ILE A 75 14.77 -1.93 -3.11
CA ILE A 75 13.78 -2.42 -2.13
C ILE A 75 12.42 -1.77 -2.40
N HIS A 76 12.39 -0.48 -2.76
CA HIS A 76 11.16 0.20 -3.12
C HIS A 76 10.47 -0.44 -4.33
N GLU A 77 11.23 -0.74 -5.38
CA GLU A 77 10.75 -1.40 -6.61
C GLU A 77 10.27 -2.83 -6.34
N GLN A 78 10.95 -3.58 -5.48
CA GLN A 78 10.52 -4.92 -5.06
C GLN A 78 9.22 -4.88 -4.26
N VAL A 79 9.07 -3.92 -3.34
CA VAL A 79 7.84 -3.77 -2.53
C VAL A 79 6.67 -3.37 -3.43
N ILE A 80 6.84 -2.38 -4.31
CA ILE A 80 5.74 -1.96 -5.19
C ILE A 80 5.32 -3.07 -6.15
N ALA A 81 6.27 -3.83 -6.71
CA ALA A 81 5.95 -4.95 -7.58
C ALA A 81 5.10 -6.02 -6.86
N GLN A 82 5.49 -6.40 -5.64
CA GLN A 82 4.75 -7.39 -4.84
C GLN A 82 3.37 -6.87 -4.40
N VAL A 83 3.23 -5.58 -4.11
CA VAL A 83 1.92 -4.99 -3.77
C VAL A 83 1.00 -4.92 -4.99
N ILE A 84 1.53 -4.59 -6.18
CA ILE A 84 0.74 -4.61 -7.43
C ILE A 84 0.29 -6.04 -7.74
N ASP A 85 1.20 -7.02 -7.65
CA ASP A 85 0.87 -8.42 -7.87
C ASP A 85 -0.22 -8.90 -6.90
N ALA A 86 -0.12 -8.57 -5.62
CA ALA A 86 -1.16 -8.87 -4.63
C ALA A 86 -2.50 -8.22 -4.99
N TRP A 87 -2.50 -6.95 -5.41
CA TRP A 87 -3.71 -6.25 -5.82
C TRP A 87 -4.38 -6.89 -7.03
N GLN A 88 -3.61 -7.36 -8.00
CA GLN A 88 -4.12 -8.01 -9.21
C GLN A 88 -4.78 -9.38 -8.93
N ARG A 89 -4.53 -9.98 -7.76
CA ARG A 89 -5.16 -11.23 -7.31
C ARG A 89 -6.52 -11.01 -6.63
N ILE A 90 -6.91 -9.78 -6.34
CA ILE A 90 -8.14 -9.44 -5.62
C ILE A 90 -9.31 -9.37 -6.60
N ASP A 91 -10.45 -9.96 -6.23
CA ASP A 91 -11.72 -9.66 -6.88
C ASP A 91 -12.17 -8.24 -6.49
N THR A 92 -12.10 -7.32 -7.45
CA THR A 92 -12.44 -5.92 -7.21
C THR A 92 -13.90 -5.72 -6.86
N ASN A 93 -14.82 -6.56 -7.35
CA ASN A 93 -16.25 -6.42 -7.04
C ASN A 93 -16.52 -6.77 -5.58
N GLU A 94 -15.89 -7.85 -5.10
CA GLU A 94 -15.96 -8.26 -3.69
C GLU A 94 -15.29 -7.21 -2.79
N PHE A 95 -14.11 -6.73 -3.17
CA PHE A 95 -13.41 -5.67 -2.42
C PHE A 95 -14.23 -4.38 -2.30
N GLU A 96 -14.95 -3.99 -3.35
CA GLU A 96 -15.81 -2.81 -3.33
C GLU A 96 -16.99 -2.94 -2.35
N GLN A 97 -17.46 -4.17 -2.09
CA GLN A 97 -18.54 -4.49 -1.15
C GLN A 97 -18.04 -4.65 0.29
N GLU A 98 -17.00 -5.44 0.50
CA GLU A 98 -16.47 -5.75 1.84
C GLU A 98 -15.58 -4.63 2.40
N GLY A 99 -14.95 -3.87 1.51
CA GLY A 99 -14.04 -2.78 1.83
C GLY A 99 -12.69 -3.23 2.41
N LYS A 100 -12.40 -4.53 2.46
CA LYS A 100 -11.11 -5.09 2.88
C LYS A 100 -10.88 -6.49 2.32
N THR A 101 -9.62 -6.84 2.06
CA THR A 101 -9.20 -8.19 1.63
C THR A 101 -7.78 -8.46 2.12
N VAL A 102 -7.44 -9.71 2.42
CA VAL A 102 -6.08 -10.15 2.76
C VAL A 102 -5.58 -11.08 1.65
N VAL A 103 -4.35 -10.87 1.20
CA VAL A 103 -3.67 -11.69 0.21
C VAL A 103 -2.45 -12.34 0.85
N ASP A 104 -2.39 -13.66 0.82
CA ASP A 104 -1.22 -14.45 1.20
C ASP A 104 -0.20 -14.44 0.04
N MET A 105 1.07 -14.18 0.38
CA MET A 105 2.19 -14.08 -0.57
C MET A 105 3.17 -15.25 -0.45
N THR A 106 2.87 -16.27 0.38
CA THR A 106 3.77 -17.39 0.67
C THR A 106 3.81 -18.47 -0.40
#